data_AF-A0A2C6LI89-F1
#
_entry.id   AF-A0A2C6LI89-F1
#
_cell.length_a   1.000
_cell.length_b   1.000
_cell.length_c   1.000
_cell.angle_alpha   90.00
_cell.angle_beta   90.00
_cell.angle_gamma   90.00
#
_symmetry.space_group_name_H-M   'P 1'
#
loop_
_entity.id
_entity.type
_entity.pdbx_description
1 polymer ?
#
loop_
_entity_poly.entity_id
_entity_poly.type
_entity_poly.pdbx_seq_one_letter_code
_entity_poly.pdbx_strand_id
1 'polypeptide(L)'
;HCGEGAFAALRASILERKVQKVCLDSEILHLGHVELVGARRSSSLGGGAGGSPLSEDAPWFIYTFTCQQINCLRSEIDNRVVEGRIDDIRRVVYSIAISKHPRPETEGLLYPWMIREIAIVGSEAFL
;
A
#
# COMPACT_ATOMS: atom_id res chain seq x y z
N HIS A 1 2.72 7.59 -7.00
CA HIS A 1 2.73 6.11 -7.16
C HIS A 1 1.37 5.47 -6.93
N CYS A 2 0.53 5.95 -6.01
CA CYS A 2 -0.83 5.43 -5.85
C CYS A 2 -1.80 6.02 -6.87
N GLY A 3 -2.78 5.23 -7.30
CA GLY A 3 -4.01 5.74 -7.91
C GLY A 3 -4.89 6.40 -6.86
N GLU A 4 -5.94 7.10 -7.30
CA GLU A 4 -6.77 7.94 -6.45
C GLU A 4 -7.37 7.19 -5.25
N GLY A 5 -7.95 6.00 -5.47
CA GLY A 5 -8.51 5.16 -4.41
C GLY A 5 -7.48 4.73 -3.36
N ALA A 6 -6.36 4.14 -3.80
CA ALA A 6 -5.27 3.75 -2.90
C ALA A 6 -4.67 4.95 -2.15
N PHE A 7 -4.53 6.10 -2.83
CA PHE A 7 -4.03 7.31 -2.19
C PHE A 7 -4.98 7.83 -1.12
N ALA A 8 -6.28 7.89 -1.41
CA ALA A 8 -7.30 8.33 -0.47
C ALA A 8 -7.32 7.44 0.78
N ALA A 9 -7.30 6.11 0.61
CA ALA A 9 -7.26 5.16 1.72
C ALA A 9 -5.99 5.32 2.58
N LEU A 10 -4.81 5.38 1.94
CA LEU A 10 -3.53 5.59 2.64
C LEU A 10 -3.52 6.93 3.38
N ARG A 11 -3.97 8.01 2.74
CA ARG A 11 -4.03 9.35 3.33
C ARG A 11 -4.97 9.38 4.53
N ALA A 12 -6.15 8.76 4.45
CA ALA A 12 -7.08 8.68 5.56
C ALA A 12 -6.43 8.00 6.78
N SER A 13 -5.75 6.87 6.58
CA SER A 13 -5.04 6.15 7.63
C SER A 13 -3.90 6.98 8.26
N ILE A 14 -3.17 7.77 7.46
CA ILE A 14 -2.13 8.67 7.98
C ILE A 14 -2.74 9.81 8.80
N LEU A 15 -3.83 10.42 8.29
CA LEU A 15 -4.49 11.52 8.98
C LEU A 15 -5.10 11.10 10.31
N GLU A 16 -5.68 9.90 10.38
CA GLU A 16 -6.21 9.34 11.63
C GLU A 16 -5.12 9.25 12.72
N ARG A 17 -3.94 8.71 12.39
CA ARG A 17 -2.81 8.63 13.32
C ARG A 17 -2.30 10.02 13.75
N LYS A 18 -2.27 10.98 12.82
CA LYS A 18 -1.92 12.37 13.13
C LYS A 18 -2.90 13.01 14.12
N VAL A 19 -4.20 12.76 13.98
CA VAL A 19 -5.22 13.26 14.92
C VAL A 19 -5.00 12.64 16.31
N GLN A 20 -4.65 11.36 16.36
CA GLN A 20 -4.34 10.65 17.60
C GLN A 20 -2.95 11.01 18.17
N LYS A 21 -2.13 11.78 17.43
CA LYS A 21 -0.74 12.13 17.78
C LYS A 21 0.10 10.90 18.06
N VAL A 22 -0.04 9.90 17.20
CA VAL A 22 0.73 8.65 17.27
C VAL A 22 1.45 8.39 15.96
N CYS A 23 2.63 7.78 16.04
CA CYS A 23 3.42 7.38 14.89
C CYS A 23 3.79 5.89 14.99
N LEU A 24 3.84 5.24 13.83
CA LEU A 24 4.38 3.90 13.67
C LEU A 24 5.86 3.99 13.34
N ASP A 25 6.62 2.97 13.74
CA ASP A 25 7.94 2.75 13.18
C ASP A 25 7.82 2.51 11.66
N SER A 26 8.53 3.33 10.87
CA SER A 26 8.49 3.29 9.41
C SER A 26 9.54 2.36 8.80
N GLU A 27 10.47 1.84 9.60
CA GLU A 27 11.58 1.02 9.11
C GLU A 27 11.08 -0.36 8.67
N ILE A 28 11.45 -0.72 7.43
CA ILE A 28 11.28 -2.07 6.91
C ILE A 28 12.60 -2.79 7.13
N LEU A 29 12.60 -3.77 8.03
CA LEU A 29 13.79 -4.55 8.40
C LEU A 29 14.18 -5.54 7.30
N HIS A 30 13.17 -6.12 6.64
CA HIS A 30 13.37 -7.06 5.55
C HIS A 30 12.17 -7.02 4.60
N LEU A 31 12.43 -7.15 3.30
CA LEU A 31 11.43 -7.34 2.25
C LEU A 31 11.78 -8.64 1.52
N GLY A 32 10.83 -9.55 1.39
CA GLY A 32 11.07 -10.83 0.74
C GLY A 32 9.81 -11.53 0.26
N HIS A 33 10.00 -12.67 -0.41
CA HIS A 33 8.92 -13.53 -0.91
C HIS A 33 7.91 -12.79 -1.82
N VAL A 34 8.43 -11.98 -2.75
CA VAL A 34 7.60 -11.28 -3.73
C VAL A 34 7.15 -12.29 -4.79
N GLU A 35 5.84 -12.49 -4.91
CA GLU A 35 5.23 -13.45 -5.83
C GLU A 35 4.06 -12.83 -6.58
N LEU A 36 3.97 -13.07 -7.89
CA LEU A 36 2.79 -12.73 -8.68
C LEU A 36 1.74 -13.83 -8.49
N VAL A 37 0.66 -13.52 -7.77
CA VAL A 37 -0.38 -14.50 -7.43
C VAL A 37 -1.59 -14.45 -8.35
N GLY A 38 -1.74 -13.39 -9.16
CA GLY A 38 -2.83 -13.30 -10.11
C GLY A 38 -2.86 -12.03 -10.93
N ALA A 39 -3.85 -11.96 -11.80
CA ALA A 39 -4.16 -10.77 -12.58
C ALA A 39 -5.67 -10.59 -12.71
N ARG A 40 -6.11 -9.33 -12.69
CA ARG A 40 -7.50 -8.93 -12.91
C ARG A 40 -7.56 -8.09 -14.18
N ARG A 41 -8.50 -8.39 -15.07
CA ARG A 41 -8.85 -7.43 -16.13
C ARG A 41 -9.51 -6.23 -15.48
N SER A 42 -9.16 -5.03 -15.92
CA SER A 42 -9.95 -3.86 -15.56
C SER A 42 -11.20 -3.88 -16.43
N SER A 43 -12.30 -4.46 -15.93
CA SER A 43 -13.57 -4.46 -16.66
C SER A 43 -14.29 -3.15 -16.40
N SER A 44 -14.08 -2.17 -17.27
CA SER A 44 -14.95 -0.99 -17.41
C SER A 44 -16.30 -1.41 -18.05
N LEU A 45 -17.12 -2.21 -17.35
CA LEU A 45 -18.55 -2.29 -17.67
C LEU A 45 -19.22 -1.02 -17.14
N GLY A 46 -19.03 0.07 -17.87
CA GLY A 46 -19.50 1.41 -17.52
C GLY A 46 -19.39 2.36 -18.71
N GLY A 47 -19.85 1.91 -19.88
CA GLY A 47 -20.02 2.76 -21.06
C GLY A 47 -21.12 3.80 -20.84
N GLY A 48 -20.79 4.89 -20.14
CA GLY A 48 -21.49 6.15 -20.27
C GLY A 48 -20.95 6.88 -21.50
N ALA A 49 -21.81 7.16 -22.46
CA ALA A 49 -21.49 7.93 -23.66
C ALA A 49 -20.90 9.31 -23.27
N GLY A 50 -19.58 9.46 -23.33
CA GLY A 50 -18.89 10.74 -23.10
C GLY A 50 -17.53 10.71 -22.41
N GLY A 51 -17.05 9.56 -21.92
CA GLY A 51 -15.76 9.45 -21.21
C GLY A 51 -14.57 9.02 -22.09
N SER A 52 -13.41 9.67 -21.90
CA SER A 52 -12.15 9.42 -22.66
C SER A 52 -11.62 7.97 -22.54
N PRO A 53 -11.21 7.32 -23.65
CA PRO A 53 -10.96 5.87 -23.72
C PRO A 53 -9.55 5.40 -23.27
N LEU A 54 -8.82 6.14 -22.43
CA LEU A 54 -7.36 5.95 -22.31
C LEU A 54 -6.80 5.58 -20.93
N SER A 55 -7.57 5.56 -19.83
CA SER A 55 -6.95 5.53 -18.48
C SER A 55 -7.27 4.35 -17.57
N GLU A 56 -8.31 3.56 -17.83
CA GLU A 56 -8.75 2.54 -16.86
C GLU A 56 -8.54 1.09 -17.31
N ASP A 57 -8.24 0.81 -18.57
CA ASP A 57 -8.28 -0.57 -19.09
C ASP A 57 -6.98 -1.38 -18.88
N ALA A 58 -5.97 -0.81 -18.22
CA ALA A 58 -4.74 -1.56 -17.95
C ALA A 58 -5.03 -2.73 -16.98
N PRO A 59 -4.56 -3.96 -17.26
CA PRO A 59 -4.74 -5.07 -16.34
C PRO A 59 -4.04 -4.80 -15.01
N TRP A 60 -4.63 -5.33 -13.94
CA TRP A 60 -4.07 -5.25 -12.61
C TRP A 60 -3.33 -6.55 -12.33
N PHE A 61 -2.08 -6.44 -11.88
CA PHE A 61 -1.27 -7.55 -11.43
C PHE A 61 -1.26 -7.55 -9.90
N ILE A 62 -1.57 -8.70 -9.31
CA ILE A 62 -1.69 -8.85 -7.86
C ILE A 62 -0.46 -9.60 -7.39
N TYR A 63 0.32 -8.95 -6.53
CA TYR A 63 1.49 -9.53 -5.90
C TYR A 63 1.23 -9.74 -4.41
N THR A 64 1.79 -10.81 -3.87
CA THR A 64 1.99 -10.94 -2.43
C THR A 64 3.46 -10.78 -2.10
N PHE A 65 3.75 -10.21 -0.94
CA PHE A 65 5.10 -10.13 -0.42
C PHE A 65 5.07 -10.08 1.10
N THR A 66 6.23 -10.31 1.70
CA THR A 66 6.40 -10.23 3.15
C THR A 66 7.33 -9.08 3.51
N CYS A 67 7.00 -8.37 4.59
CA CYS A 67 7.89 -7.43 5.25
C CYS A 67 8.16 -7.88 6.67
N GLN A 68 9.36 -7.63 7.18
CA GLN A 68 9.61 -7.57 8.62
C GLN A 68 9.58 -6.12 9.06
N GLN A 69 8.78 -5.83 10.09
CA GLN A 69 8.59 -4.49 10.62
C GLN A 69 8.46 -4.55 12.14
N ILE A 70 8.78 -3.44 12.80
CA ILE A 70 8.57 -3.28 14.24
C ILE A 70 7.12 -2.85 14.45
N ASN A 71 6.33 -3.68 15.12
CA ASN A 71 4.96 -3.37 15.48
C ASN A 71 4.94 -2.60 16.82
N CYS A 72 5.31 -1.32 16.75
CA CYS A 72 5.33 -0.43 17.90
C CYS A 72 4.69 0.91 17.51
N LEU A 73 3.67 1.32 18.27
CA LEU A 73 3.05 2.63 18.14
C LEU A 73 3.57 3.55 19.25
N ARG A 74 4.02 4.75 18.89
CA ARG A 74 4.55 5.74 19.82
C ARG A 74 3.73 7.02 19.80
N SER A 75 3.66 7.67 20.94
CA SER A 75 3.13 9.04 21.06
C SER A 75 4.11 10.02 20.44
N GLU A 76 3.63 10.90 19.56
CA GLU A 76 4.44 11.98 18.98
C GLU A 76 4.77 13.07 20.01
N ILE A 77 4.08 13.12 21.16
CA ILE A 77 4.25 14.16 22.18
C ILE A 77 5.48 13.89 23.05
N ASP A 78 5.64 12.64 23.50
CA ASP A 78 6.62 12.24 24.51
C ASP A 78 7.40 10.97 24.15
N ASN A 79 7.20 10.44 22.93
CA ASN A 79 7.86 9.25 22.39
C ASN A 79 7.62 7.96 23.19
N ARG A 80 6.63 7.95 24.09
CA ARG A 80 6.26 6.75 24.86
C ARG A 80 5.55 5.75 23.98
N VAL A 81 5.79 4.47 24.25
CA VAL A 81 5.06 3.37 23.61
C VAL A 81 3.61 3.43 24.05
N VAL A 82 2.71 3.53 23.09
CA VAL A 82 1.25 3.53 23.27
C VAL A 82 0.69 2.13 23.04
N GLU A 83 1.26 1.40 22.08
CA GLU A 83 0.85 0.04 21.72
C GLU A 83 2.04 -0.77 21.21
N GLY A 84 2.03 -2.09 21.44
CA GLY A 84 3.09 -3.00 21.02
C GLY A 84 4.33 -2.93 21.90
N ARG A 85 5.47 -3.34 21.36
CA ARG A 85 6.78 -3.24 22.03
C ARG A 85 7.87 -2.84 21.04
N ILE A 86 8.94 -2.25 21.56
CA ILE A 86 10.08 -1.78 20.75
C ILE A 86 10.81 -2.92 20.02
N ASP A 87 10.64 -4.14 20.49
CA ASP A 87 11.23 -5.38 19.99
C ASP A 87 10.17 -6.34 19.41
N ASP A 88 8.92 -5.89 19.25
CA ASP A 88 7.84 -6.67 18.63
C ASP A 88 8.03 -6.68 17.11
N ILE A 89 9.00 -7.50 16.65
CA ILE A 89 9.27 -7.70 15.23
C ILE A 89 8.24 -8.69 14.69
N ARG A 90 7.50 -8.26 13.66
CA ARG A 90 6.48 -9.09 13.00
C ARG A 90 6.79 -9.29 11.53
N ARG A 91 6.44 -10.47 11.03
CA ARG A 91 6.31 -10.72 9.59
C ARG A 91 4.91 -10.32 9.17
N VAL A 92 4.82 -9.33 8.30
CA VAL A 92 3.56 -8.83 7.74
C VAL A 92 3.46 -9.29 6.29
N VAL A 93 2.36 -9.96 5.95
CA VAL A 93 2.07 -10.40 4.57
C VAL A 93 1.19 -9.34 3.91
N TYR A 94 1.69 -8.77 2.83
CA TYR A 94 0.98 -7.78 2.03
C TYR A 94 0.45 -8.40 0.75
N SER A 95 -0.71 -7.92 0.31
CA SER A 95 -1.22 -8.06 -1.05
C SER A 95 -1.27 -6.68 -1.69
N ILE A 96 -0.74 -6.55 -2.90
CA ILE A 96 -0.71 -5.30 -3.66
C ILE A 96 -1.18 -5.53 -5.09
N ALA A 97 -2.13 -4.71 -5.53
CA ALA A 97 -2.56 -4.67 -6.92
C ALA A 97 -1.89 -3.47 -7.61
N ILE A 98 -1.21 -3.72 -8.73
CA ILE A 98 -0.55 -2.68 -9.53
C ILE A 98 -1.03 -2.71 -10.98
N SER A 99 -1.10 -1.56 -11.63
CA SER A 99 -1.35 -1.46 -13.08
C SER A 99 -0.33 -0.53 -13.73
N LYS A 100 -0.23 -0.55 -15.07
CA LYS A 100 0.51 0.49 -15.78
C LYS A 100 -0.09 1.86 -15.47
N HIS A 101 0.77 2.88 -15.35
CA HIS A 101 0.34 4.26 -15.21
C HIS A 101 -0.41 4.70 -16.49
N PRO A 102 -1.54 5.43 -16.41
CA PRO A 102 -2.30 5.87 -17.58
C PRO A 102 -1.49 6.74 -18.56
N ARG A 103 -0.51 7.47 -18.03
CA ARG A 103 0.41 8.32 -18.80
C ARG A 103 1.84 7.95 -18.44
N PRO A 104 2.37 6.81 -18.94
CA PRO A 104 3.66 6.27 -18.51
C PRO A 104 4.83 7.21 -18.87
N GLU A 105 4.66 8.02 -19.91
CA GLU A 105 5.65 9.00 -20.39
C GLU A 105 5.64 10.33 -19.64
N THR A 106 4.91 10.44 -18.51
CA THR A 106 4.87 11.70 -17.74
C THR A 106 6.24 11.95 -17.12
N GLU A 107 6.82 13.12 -17.42
CA GLU A 107 8.11 13.55 -16.88
C GLU A 107 8.09 13.55 -15.34
N GLY A 108 9.15 13.04 -14.73
CA GLY A 108 9.26 12.91 -13.26
C GLY A 108 8.62 11.65 -12.67
N LEU A 109 7.97 10.78 -13.46
CA LEU A 109 7.58 9.45 -12.98
C LEU A 109 8.83 8.57 -12.79
N LEU A 110 9.10 8.15 -11.55
CA LEU A 110 10.18 7.21 -11.26
C LEU A 110 9.93 5.82 -11.88
N TYR A 111 8.66 5.42 -11.95
CA TYR A 111 8.25 4.11 -12.46
C TYR A 111 6.95 4.23 -13.28
N PRO A 112 6.79 3.48 -14.37
CA PRO A 112 5.59 3.49 -15.20
C PRO A 112 4.43 2.68 -14.59
N TRP A 113 4.43 2.47 -13.26
CA TRP A 113 3.49 1.63 -12.53
C TRP A 113 2.76 2.42 -11.45
N MET A 114 1.52 2.03 -11.21
CA MET A 114 0.62 2.65 -10.25
C MET A 114 0.04 1.60 -9.31
N ILE A 115 0.06 1.86 -8.01
CA ILE A 115 -0.60 1.05 -6.99
C ILE A 115 -2.09 1.34 -7.04
N ARG A 116 -2.89 0.31 -7.26
CA ARG A 116 -4.35 0.39 -7.30
C ARG A 116 -4.97 0.09 -5.95
N GLU A 117 -4.44 -0.93 -5.27
CA GLU A 117 -4.86 -1.37 -3.94
C GLU A 117 -3.66 -1.95 -3.19
N ILE A 118 -3.65 -1.82 -1.87
CA ILE A 118 -2.70 -2.49 -0.98
C ILE A 118 -3.43 -2.87 0.30
N ALA A 119 -3.18 -4.07 0.80
CA ALA A 119 -3.77 -4.57 2.03
C ALA A 119 -2.78 -5.46 2.79
N ILE A 120 -2.92 -5.48 4.11
CA ILE A 120 -2.31 -6.49 4.97
C ILE A 120 -3.25 -7.69 4.99
N VAL A 121 -2.75 -8.86 4.60
CA VAL A 121 -3.53 -10.11 4.54
C VAL A 121 -3.09 -11.12 5.61
N GLY A 122 -1.99 -10.85 6.31
CA GLY A 122 -1.51 -11.66 7.42
C GLY A 122 -0.48 -10.92 8.26
N SER A 123 -0.37 -11.29 9.54
CA SER A 123 0.66 -10.80 10.45
C SER A 123 1.00 -11.90 11.44
N GLU A 124 2.29 -12.26 11.51
CA GLU A 124 2.82 -13.32 12.36
C GLU A 124 3.91 -12.74 13.26
N ALA A 125 3.81 -13.00 14.56
CA ALA A 125 4.89 -12.73 15.50
C ALA A 125 5.92 -13.86 15.44
N PHE A 126 7.20 -13.51 15.55
CA PHE A 126 8.23 -14.51 15.82
C PHE A 126 8.17 -14.86 17.32
N LEU A 127 7.88 -16.12 17.63
CA LEU A 127 7.89 -16.67 19.00
C LEU A 127 9.32 -16.77 19.55
#